data_AF-A0A1G2MUZ5-F1
#
_entry.id   AF-A0A1G2MUZ5-F1
#
_cell.length_a   1.000
_cell.length_b   1.000
_cell.length_c   1.000
_cell.angle_alpha   90.00
_cell.angle_beta   90.00
_cell.angle_gamma   90.00
#
_symmetry.space_group_name_H-M   'P 1'
#
loop_
_entity.id
_entity.type
_entity.pdbx_description
1 polymer ?
#
loop_
_entity_poly.entity_id
_entity_poly.type
_entity_poly.pdbx_seq_one_letter_code
_entity_poly.pdbx_strand_id
1 'polypeptide(L)'
;MTTDALYILKVVALVIITLWLTSYGLNKIKAKTETKWVIFLGLFIVCWLSARPIIKKDWADMKTVKEKSLAEEKERQKAATVVRARNPTMRDWEYGWSKLPHVRGLDPTIRKESHPAKILYYDQVRFDFVVFLPNGTRAEFTWNKFAHATNGVWQQPVPPNHGEWFLEPDNPADPSPTIFKGWGTDKGGEAHINWLRAKN
;
A
#
# COMPACT_ATOMS: atom_id res chain seq x y z
N MET A 1 -11.45 26.52 -12.24
CA MET A 1 -12.13 26.53 -13.54
C MET A 1 -11.20 25.89 -14.55
N THR A 2 -11.57 24.73 -15.09
CA THR A 2 -10.72 23.95 -15.99
C THR A 2 -10.51 24.70 -17.31
N THR A 3 -9.30 24.63 -17.84
CA THR A 3 -8.88 25.19 -19.14
C THR A 3 -9.83 24.83 -20.29
N ASP A 4 -10.56 23.73 -20.15
CA ASP A 4 -11.51 23.20 -21.14
C ASP A 4 -12.76 24.08 -21.31
N ALA A 5 -13.27 24.66 -20.21
CA ALA A 5 -14.46 25.52 -20.26
C ALA A 5 -14.14 26.85 -21.00
N LEU A 6 -12.93 27.37 -20.82
CA LEU A 6 -12.47 28.58 -21.49
C LEU A 6 -12.24 28.34 -23.00
N TYR A 7 -11.86 27.13 -23.39
CA TYR A 7 -11.64 26.75 -24.78
C TYR A 7 -12.95 26.58 -25.55
N ILE A 8 -13.93 25.87 -24.97
CA ILE A 8 -15.27 25.72 -25.56
C ILE A 8 -15.89 27.11 -25.78
N LEU A 9 -15.73 28.01 -24.81
CA LEU A 9 -16.22 29.39 -24.94
C LEU A 9 -15.58 30.14 -26.12
N LYS A 10 -14.27 29.97 -26.35
CA LYS A 10 -13.56 30.60 -27.49
C LYS A 10 -14.00 30.05 -28.84
N VAL A 11 -14.19 28.73 -28.94
CA VAL A 11 -14.65 28.09 -30.19
C VAL A 11 -16.09 28.50 -30.50
N VAL A 12 -16.97 28.50 -29.50
CA VAL A 12 -18.36 28.94 -29.65
C VAL A 12 -18.44 30.42 -30.04
N ALA A 13 -17.64 31.29 -29.40
CA ALA A 13 -17.57 32.70 -29.75
C ALA A 13 -17.08 32.91 -31.19
N LEU A 14 -16.07 32.15 -31.64
CA LEU A 14 -15.57 32.23 -33.01
C LEU A 14 -16.67 31.85 -34.01
N VAL A 15 -17.37 30.73 -33.79
CA VAL A 15 -18.47 30.27 -34.67
C VAL A 15 -19.60 31.31 -34.74
N ILE A 16 -19.98 31.90 -33.61
CA ILE A 16 -21.02 32.93 -33.55
C ILE A 16 -20.58 34.18 -34.34
N ILE A 17 -19.33 34.62 -34.17
CA ILE A 17 -18.78 35.78 -34.91
C ILE A 17 -18.77 35.50 -36.42
N THR A 18 -18.37 34.29 -36.85
CA THR A 18 -18.35 33.93 -38.27
C THR A 18 -19.77 33.88 -38.86
N LEU A 19 -20.74 33.32 -38.11
CA LEU A 19 -22.16 33.29 -38.51
C LEU A 19 -22.75 34.71 -38.57
N TRP A 20 -22.38 35.58 -37.64
CA TRP A 20 -22.83 36.97 -37.62
C TRP A 20 -22.26 37.79 -38.79
N LEU A 21 -20.94 37.68 -39.03
CA LEU A 21 -20.27 38.37 -40.14
C LEU A 21 -20.77 37.91 -41.52
N THR A 22 -21.05 36.62 -41.67
CA THR A 22 -21.62 36.09 -42.92
C THR A 22 -23.06 36.54 -43.09
N SER A 23 -23.91 36.50 -42.06
CA SER A 23 -25.30 36.99 -42.13
C SER A 23 -25.35 38.49 -42.46
N TYR A 24 -24.50 39.31 -41.82
CA TYR A 24 -24.46 40.75 -42.03
C TYR A 24 -23.84 41.14 -43.39
N GLY A 25 -22.77 40.46 -43.80
CA GLY A 25 -22.10 40.70 -45.09
C GLY A 25 -22.91 40.22 -46.30
N LEU A 26 -23.55 39.05 -46.20
CA LEU A 26 -24.36 38.48 -47.28
C LEU A 26 -25.63 39.29 -47.56
N ASN A 27 -26.18 40.00 -46.57
CA ASN A 27 -27.35 40.88 -46.76
C ASN A 27 -27.03 42.14 -47.60
N LYS A 28 -25.78 42.60 -47.62
CA LYS A 28 -25.37 43.77 -48.44
C LYS A 28 -25.00 43.43 -49.88
N ILE A 29 -24.78 42.14 -50.20
CA ILE A 29 -24.43 41.70 -51.56
C ILE A 29 -25.73 41.52 -52.36
N LYS A 30 -25.92 42.32 -53.43
CA LYS A 30 -26.99 42.13 -54.43
C LYS A 30 -26.67 40.95 -55.37
N ALA A 31 -26.53 39.76 -54.81
CA ALA A 31 -26.40 38.51 -55.56
C ALA A 31 -27.68 37.67 -55.40
N LYS A 32 -27.98 36.82 -56.39
CA LYS A 32 -29.05 35.83 -56.28
C LYS A 32 -28.80 34.93 -55.07
N THR A 33 -29.86 34.49 -54.41
CA THR A 33 -29.84 33.69 -53.18
C THR A 33 -28.92 32.47 -53.29
N GLU A 34 -28.89 31.82 -54.46
CA GLU A 34 -28.04 30.67 -54.74
C GLU A 34 -26.54 30.98 -54.64
N THR A 35 -26.10 32.14 -55.14
CA THR A 35 -24.68 32.55 -55.10
C THR A 35 -24.22 32.83 -53.67
N LYS A 36 -25.12 33.35 -52.82
CA LYS A 36 -24.85 33.58 -51.39
C LYS A 36 -24.58 32.27 -50.64
N TRP A 37 -25.37 31.23 -50.95
CA TRP A 37 -25.18 29.90 -50.36
C TRP A 37 -23.86 29.25 -50.80
N VAL A 38 -23.46 29.41 -52.06
CA VAL A 38 -22.17 28.89 -52.55
C VAL A 38 -20.99 29.55 -51.84
N ILE A 39 -21.03 30.88 -51.64
CA ILE A 39 -19.99 31.61 -50.91
C ILE A 39 -19.94 31.16 -49.44
N PHE A 40 -21.11 31.01 -48.80
CA PHE A 40 -21.19 30.53 -47.42
C PHE A 40 -20.62 29.11 -47.27
N LEU A 41 -20.99 28.19 -48.17
CA LEU A 41 -20.49 26.83 -48.18
C LEU A 41 -18.97 26.79 -48.41
N GLY A 42 -18.46 27.61 -49.33
CA GLY A 42 -17.02 27.74 -49.59
C GLY A 42 -16.24 28.21 -48.36
N LEU A 43 -16.71 29.27 -47.69
CA LEU A 43 -16.10 29.77 -46.45
C LEU A 43 -16.15 28.73 -45.31
N PHE A 44 -17.27 28.02 -45.18
CA PHE A 44 -17.43 26.96 -44.20
C PHE A 44 -16.42 25.81 -44.44
N ILE A 45 -16.24 25.38 -45.69
CA ILE A 45 -15.29 24.34 -46.06
C ILE A 45 -13.85 24.78 -45.76
N VAL A 46 -13.47 26.02 -46.09
CA VAL A 46 -12.13 26.55 -45.80
C VAL A 46 -11.88 26.64 -44.29
N CYS A 47 -12.83 27.16 -43.51
CA CYS A 47 -12.75 27.17 -42.05
C CYS A 47 -12.62 25.74 -41.49
N TRP A 48 -13.44 24.80 -41.97
CA TRP A 48 -13.40 23.41 -41.53
C TRP A 48 -12.07 22.72 -41.81
N LEU A 49 -11.52 22.90 -43.01
CA LEU A 49 -10.24 22.31 -43.40
C LEU A 49 -9.07 22.87 -42.57
N SER A 50 -9.11 24.16 -42.23
CA SER A 50 -8.10 24.79 -41.36
C SER A 50 -8.18 24.35 -39.89
N ALA A 51 -9.38 24.07 -39.37
CA ALA A 51 -9.59 23.64 -37.99
C ALA A 51 -9.30 22.13 -37.78
N ARG A 52 -9.45 21.30 -38.83
CA ARG A 52 -9.29 19.84 -38.76
C ARG A 52 -7.94 19.35 -38.20
N PRO A 53 -6.76 19.89 -38.59
CA PRO A 53 -5.48 19.44 -38.03
C PRO A 53 -5.29 19.83 -36.57
N ILE A 54 -5.82 20.98 -36.14
CA ILE A 54 -5.74 21.47 -34.75
C ILE A 54 -6.57 20.56 -33.84
N ILE A 55 -7.80 20.24 -34.25
CA ILE A 55 -8.71 19.34 -33.52
C ILE A 55 -8.09 17.94 -33.35
N LYS A 56 -7.41 17.42 -34.40
CA LYS A 56 -6.75 16.10 -34.31
C LYS A 56 -5.60 16.08 -33.30
N LYS A 57 -4.82 17.16 -33.25
CA LYS A 57 -3.68 17.28 -32.32
C LYS A 57 -4.16 17.37 -30.88
N ASP A 58 -5.13 18.25 -30.61
CA ASP A 58 -5.70 18.44 -29.27
C ASP A 58 -6.35 17.15 -28.74
N TRP A 59 -6.99 16.36 -29.62
CA TRP A 59 -7.60 15.08 -29.24
C TRP A 59 -6.55 14.01 -28.87
N ALA A 60 -5.41 13.98 -29.57
CA ALA A 60 -4.30 13.09 -29.24
C ALA A 60 -3.67 13.48 -27.90
N ASP A 61 -3.45 14.78 -27.68
CA ASP A 61 -2.87 15.30 -26.43
C ASP A 61 -3.80 15.00 -25.24
N MET A 62 -5.11 15.24 -25.37
CA MET A 62 -6.10 14.85 -24.35
C MET A 62 -6.10 13.34 -24.04
N LYS A 63 -5.98 12.50 -25.06
CA LYS A 63 -5.94 11.05 -24.88
C LYS A 63 -4.72 10.62 -24.06
N THR A 64 -3.55 11.18 -24.34
CA THR A 64 -2.32 10.87 -23.59
C THR A 64 -2.37 11.35 -22.14
N VAL A 65 -2.95 12.53 -21.88
CA VAL A 65 -3.15 13.04 -20.50
C VAL A 65 -4.12 12.15 -19.73
N LYS A 66 -5.20 11.71 -20.38
CA LYS A 66 -6.17 10.78 -19.78
C LYS A 66 -5.53 9.43 -19.48
N GLU A 67 -4.70 8.89 -20.38
CA GLU A 67 -3.98 7.63 -20.15
C GLU A 67 -2.94 7.75 -19.02
N LYS A 68 -2.19 8.86 -18.94
CA LYS A 68 -1.24 9.12 -17.85
C LYS A 68 -1.93 9.29 -16.50
N SER A 69 -3.01 10.07 -16.44
CA SER A 69 -3.78 10.24 -15.20
C SER A 69 -4.45 8.94 -14.77
N LEU A 70 -4.98 8.14 -15.71
CA LEU A 70 -5.53 6.82 -15.40
C LEU A 70 -4.45 5.84 -14.92
N ALA A 71 -3.23 5.93 -15.46
CA ALA A 71 -2.09 5.14 -14.99
C ALA A 71 -1.64 5.58 -13.60
N GLU A 72 -1.51 6.88 -13.34
CA GLU A 72 -1.19 7.43 -12.01
C GLU A 72 -2.27 7.10 -10.98
N GLU A 73 -3.55 7.15 -11.36
CA GLU A 73 -4.66 6.79 -10.49
C GLU A 73 -4.70 5.29 -10.23
N LYS A 74 -4.40 4.45 -11.23
CA LYS A 74 -4.19 3.00 -11.03
C LYS A 74 -2.98 2.70 -10.15
N GLU A 75 -1.87 3.42 -10.29
CA GLU A 75 -0.69 3.28 -9.42
C GLU A 75 -0.99 3.74 -7.99
N ARG A 76 -1.70 4.86 -7.81
CA ARG A 76 -2.19 5.33 -6.50
C ARG A 76 -3.20 4.35 -5.89
N GLN A 77 -4.11 3.79 -6.69
CA GLN A 77 -5.06 2.77 -6.23
C GLN A 77 -4.35 1.46 -5.90
N LYS A 78 -3.35 1.01 -6.67
CA LYS A 78 -2.49 -0.13 -6.29
C LYS A 78 -1.76 0.14 -4.98
N ALA A 79 -1.20 1.35 -4.79
CA ALA A 79 -0.56 1.74 -3.54
C ALA A 79 -1.55 1.83 -2.36
N ALA A 80 -2.80 2.21 -2.60
CA ALA A 80 -3.87 2.26 -1.59
C ALA A 80 -4.55 0.89 -1.33
N THR A 81 -4.48 -0.04 -2.30
CA THR A 81 -5.01 -1.42 -2.20
C THR A 81 -3.93 -2.41 -1.77
N VAL A 82 -2.73 -1.94 -1.41
CA VAL A 82 -1.94 -2.65 -0.40
C VAL A 82 -2.72 -2.49 0.90
N VAL A 83 -3.56 -3.48 1.21
CA VAL A 83 -4.12 -3.70 2.55
C VAL A 83 -3.03 -3.33 3.53
N ARG A 84 -3.20 -2.24 4.29
CA ARG A 84 -2.25 -1.86 5.34
C ARG A 84 -2.08 -3.11 6.20
N ALA A 85 -0.93 -3.77 6.08
CA ALA A 85 -0.69 -5.01 6.76
C ALA A 85 -0.88 -4.75 8.26
N ARG A 86 -1.73 -5.54 8.94
CA ARG A 86 -2.00 -5.35 10.36
C ARG A 86 -0.68 -5.53 11.10
N ASN A 87 -0.10 -4.42 11.58
CA ASN A 87 1.15 -4.40 12.32
C ASN A 87 1.16 -5.55 13.36
N PRO A 88 2.20 -6.40 13.41
CA PRO A 88 2.30 -7.52 14.36
C PRO A 88 2.00 -7.14 15.81
N THR A 89 2.32 -5.91 16.22
CA THR A 89 2.05 -5.38 17.58
C THR A 89 0.56 -5.23 17.92
N MET A 90 -0.33 -5.14 16.94
CA MET A 90 -1.78 -4.98 17.14
C MET A 90 -2.54 -6.30 17.25
N ARG A 91 -1.88 -7.43 17.05
CA ARG A 91 -2.51 -8.76 17.10
C ARG A 91 -2.39 -9.33 18.50
N ASP A 92 -3.33 -10.20 18.86
CA ASP A 92 -3.16 -11.05 20.03
C ASP A 92 -2.21 -12.20 19.68
N TRP A 93 -1.28 -12.51 20.57
CA TRP A 93 -0.30 -13.57 20.36
C TRP A 93 -0.40 -14.64 21.42
N GLU A 94 0.15 -15.79 21.08
CA GLU A 94 0.36 -16.91 21.97
C GLU A 94 1.81 -17.36 21.86
N TYR A 95 2.48 -17.41 23.00
CA TYR A 95 3.82 -17.95 23.11
C TYR A 95 3.75 -19.39 23.61
N GLY A 96 4.60 -20.25 23.09
CA GLY A 96 4.74 -21.58 23.65
C GLY A 96 6.03 -22.25 23.24
N TRP A 97 6.26 -23.39 23.87
CA TRP A 97 7.41 -24.24 23.63
C TRP A 97 6.98 -25.70 23.60
N SER A 98 7.76 -26.54 22.95
CA SER A 98 7.53 -27.99 22.93
C SER A 98 8.81 -28.71 23.28
N LYS A 99 8.73 -29.61 24.27
CA LYS A 99 9.83 -30.52 24.61
C LYS A 99 10.02 -31.51 23.47
N LEU A 100 11.24 -31.61 22.95
CA LEU A 100 11.62 -32.75 22.12
C LEU A 100 11.87 -33.98 23.02
N PRO A 101 11.67 -35.21 22.53
CA PRO A 101 11.65 -36.43 23.36
C PRO A 101 12.93 -36.75 24.17
N HIS A 102 14.02 -35.98 24.02
CA HIS A 102 15.33 -36.25 24.64
C HIS A 102 15.95 -35.06 25.39
N VAL A 103 15.18 -34.04 25.75
CA VAL A 103 15.66 -32.85 26.51
C VAL A 103 15.56 -33.14 28.02
N ARG A 104 16.63 -33.03 28.80
CA ARG A 104 16.64 -33.06 30.29
C ARG A 104 16.37 -31.63 30.83
N GLY A 105 16.40 -31.41 32.15
CA GLY A 105 16.22 -30.07 32.75
C GLY A 105 14.79 -29.51 32.84
N LEU A 106 13.89 -29.82 31.91
CA LEU A 106 12.46 -29.42 31.97
C LEU A 106 11.59 -30.48 32.65
N ASP A 107 10.50 -30.06 33.32
CA ASP A 107 9.53 -30.98 33.92
C ASP A 107 9.11 -32.07 32.90
N PRO A 108 9.40 -33.36 33.18
CA PRO A 108 9.14 -34.44 32.22
C PRO A 108 7.65 -34.67 31.97
N THR A 109 6.77 -34.19 32.85
CA THR A 109 5.32 -34.35 32.71
C THR A 109 4.72 -33.35 31.71
N ILE A 110 5.36 -32.18 31.55
CA ILE A 110 4.87 -31.10 30.68
C ILE A 110 5.65 -31.14 29.36
N ARG A 111 4.98 -31.59 28.29
CA ARG A 111 5.59 -31.67 26.95
C ARG A 111 5.40 -30.43 26.09
N LYS A 112 4.46 -29.57 26.45
CA LYS A 112 4.13 -28.34 25.72
C LYS A 112 3.47 -27.36 26.67
N GLU A 113 3.80 -26.08 26.53
CA GLU A 113 3.08 -24.99 27.17
C GLU A 113 2.61 -23.95 26.15
N SER A 114 1.62 -23.17 26.57
CA SER A 114 0.97 -22.14 25.77
C SER A 114 0.47 -21.03 26.68
N HIS A 115 0.95 -19.81 26.43
CA HIS A 115 0.69 -18.66 27.28
C HIS A 115 0.31 -17.45 26.43
N PRO A 116 -0.62 -16.59 26.86
CA PRO A 116 -0.91 -15.34 26.18
C PRO A 116 0.35 -14.47 26.07
N ALA A 117 0.52 -13.83 24.91
CA ALA A 117 1.68 -12.99 24.64
C ALA A 117 1.28 -11.73 23.86
N LYS A 118 2.17 -10.73 23.88
CA LYS A 118 2.01 -9.51 23.10
C LYS A 118 3.36 -9.03 22.59
N ILE A 119 3.44 -8.74 21.29
CA ILE A 119 4.60 -8.08 20.68
C ILE A 119 4.55 -6.59 21.03
N LEU A 120 5.61 -6.09 21.64
CA LEU A 120 5.77 -4.69 22.00
C LEU A 120 6.41 -3.89 20.86
N TYR A 121 7.47 -4.45 20.27
CA TYR A 121 8.22 -3.86 19.16
C TYR A 121 8.62 -4.93 18.16
N TYR A 122 8.51 -4.62 16.88
CA TYR A 122 8.98 -5.49 15.80
C TYR A 122 9.34 -4.66 14.56
N ASP A 123 10.62 -4.65 14.23
CA ASP A 123 11.17 -4.07 13.01
C ASP A 123 12.43 -4.86 12.56
N GLN A 124 13.21 -4.30 11.64
CA GLN A 124 14.41 -4.94 11.08
C GLN A 124 15.60 -5.03 12.06
N VAL A 125 15.52 -4.35 13.20
CA VAL A 125 16.61 -4.16 14.16
C VAL A 125 16.23 -4.67 15.55
N ARG A 126 14.94 -4.61 15.92
CA ARG A 126 14.45 -4.87 17.26
C ARG A 126 13.24 -5.78 17.25
N PHE A 127 13.22 -6.73 18.18
CA PHE A 127 12.08 -7.59 18.42
C PHE A 127 11.88 -7.83 19.91
N ASP A 128 10.78 -7.31 20.44
CA ASP A 128 10.45 -7.42 21.86
C ASP A 128 9.03 -7.93 22.04
N PHE A 129 8.84 -8.84 22.98
CA PHE A 129 7.52 -9.29 23.37
C PHE A 129 7.46 -9.64 24.86
N VAL A 130 6.24 -9.62 25.39
CA VAL A 130 5.92 -10.02 26.75
C VAL A 130 5.01 -11.23 26.73
N VAL A 131 5.23 -12.16 27.65
CA VAL A 131 4.40 -13.34 27.89
C VAL A 131 3.77 -13.22 29.28
N PHE A 132 2.48 -13.52 29.37
CA PHE A 132 1.71 -13.50 30.60
C PHE A 132 1.58 -14.92 31.15
N LEU A 133 2.29 -15.20 32.24
CA LEU A 133 2.33 -16.54 32.84
C LEU A 133 1.19 -16.72 33.86
N PRO A 134 0.74 -17.97 34.13
CA PRO A 134 -0.41 -18.26 34.98
C PRO A 134 -0.24 -17.79 36.44
N ASN A 135 1.00 -17.66 36.91
CA ASN A 135 1.33 -17.19 38.25
C ASN A 135 1.24 -15.65 38.41
N GLY A 136 0.69 -14.94 37.41
CA GLY A 136 0.61 -13.48 37.40
C GLY A 136 1.94 -12.79 37.07
N THR A 137 2.99 -13.56 36.76
CA THR A 137 4.30 -13.01 36.37
C THR A 137 4.33 -12.71 34.88
N ARG A 138 5.15 -11.71 34.53
CA ARG A 138 5.47 -11.37 33.15
C ARG A 138 6.87 -11.82 32.86
N ALA A 139 7.04 -12.45 31.70
CA ALA A 139 8.35 -12.76 31.18
C ALA A 139 8.56 -12.01 29.86
N GLU A 140 9.75 -11.47 29.70
CA GLU A 140 10.07 -10.52 28.64
C GLU A 140 11.19 -11.08 27.79
N PHE A 141 11.01 -10.97 26.48
CA PHE A 141 12.05 -11.19 25.50
C PHE A 141 12.43 -9.85 24.88
N THR A 142 13.73 -9.58 24.82
CA THR A 142 14.27 -8.39 24.16
C THR A 142 15.39 -8.80 23.22
N TRP A 143 15.25 -8.43 21.94
CA TRP A 143 16.29 -8.62 20.94
C TRP A 143 16.59 -7.30 20.24
N ASN A 144 17.87 -6.99 20.13
CA ASN A 144 18.38 -5.86 19.38
C ASN A 144 19.60 -6.31 18.59
N LYS A 145 19.51 -6.24 17.26
CA LYS A 145 20.55 -6.65 16.31
C LYS A 145 21.92 -6.01 16.58
N PHE A 146 21.96 -4.80 17.14
CA PHE A 146 23.21 -4.11 17.44
C PHE A 146 23.86 -4.56 18.76
N ALA A 147 23.06 -4.99 19.74
CA ALA A 147 23.58 -5.46 21.02
C ALA A 147 23.87 -6.97 20.98
N HIS A 148 22.98 -7.74 20.35
CA HIS A 148 23.07 -9.18 20.20
C HIS A 148 22.66 -9.56 18.78
N ALA A 149 23.63 -9.85 17.92
CA ALA A 149 23.37 -10.09 16.50
C ALA A 149 22.56 -11.37 16.24
N THR A 150 22.64 -12.34 17.15
CA THR A 150 22.21 -13.73 16.89
C THR A 150 21.00 -14.15 17.70
N ASN A 151 20.79 -13.61 18.90
CA ASN A 151 19.76 -14.07 19.85
C ASN A 151 19.30 -12.92 20.75
N GLY A 152 18.05 -12.98 21.21
CA GLY A 152 17.55 -12.08 22.24
C GLY A 152 17.63 -12.69 23.62
N VAL A 153 17.46 -11.84 24.61
CA VAL A 153 17.53 -12.21 26.03
C VAL A 153 16.12 -12.40 26.56
N TRP A 154 15.90 -13.55 27.21
CA TRP A 154 14.70 -13.86 27.97
C TRP A 154 14.91 -13.56 29.45
N GLN A 155 13.94 -12.90 30.08
CA GLN A 155 13.95 -12.59 31.50
C GLN A 155 12.57 -12.83 32.13
N GLN A 156 12.54 -13.60 33.21
CA GLN A 156 11.37 -13.82 34.04
C GLN A 156 11.75 -13.52 35.50
N PRO A 157 11.18 -12.49 36.14
CA PRO A 157 11.56 -12.13 37.50
C PRO A 157 11.13 -13.16 38.57
N VAL A 158 9.99 -13.85 38.37
CA VAL A 158 9.37 -14.72 39.39
C VAL A 158 8.78 -16.02 38.80
N PRO A 159 9.27 -17.21 39.22
CA PRO A 159 10.62 -17.42 39.77
C PRO A 159 11.70 -16.89 38.80
N PRO A 160 12.89 -16.51 39.30
CA PRO A 160 13.97 -16.01 38.45
C PRO A 160 14.38 -17.03 37.38
N ASN A 161 14.15 -16.70 36.11
CA ASN A 161 14.60 -17.49 34.97
C ASN A 161 15.17 -16.55 33.90
N HIS A 162 16.25 -16.98 33.26
CA HIS A 162 16.91 -16.22 32.20
C HIS A 162 17.44 -17.20 31.15
N GLY A 163 17.54 -16.74 29.91
CA GLY A 163 18.05 -17.56 28.82
C GLY A 163 18.20 -16.75 27.55
N GLU A 164 18.72 -17.39 26.51
CA GLU A 164 18.92 -16.80 25.20
C GLU A 164 18.04 -17.49 24.18
N TRP A 165 17.22 -16.72 23.47
CA TRP A 165 16.27 -17.26 22.51
C TRP A 165 16.48 -16.63 21.13
N PHE A 166 16.18 -17.41 20.11
CA PHE A 166 16.17 -17.00 18.72
C PHE A 166 14.79 -17.30 18.14
N LEU A 167 14.15 -16.29 17.57
CA LEU A 167 12.87 -16.42 16.92
C LEU A 167 12.92 -15.69 15.58
N GLU A 168 12.50 -16.39 14.52
CA GLU A 168 12.39 -15.86 13.17
C GLU A 168 10.97 -16.03 12.65
N PRO A 169 10.48 -15.07 11.83
CA PRO A 169 9.20 -15.25 11.14
C PRO A 169 9.25 -16.45 10.20
N ASP A 170 8.15 -17.18 10.06
CA ASP A 170 8.05 -18.30 9.12
C ASP A 170 8.30 -17.91 7.66
N ASN A 171 7.88 -16.69 7.28
CA ASN A 171 8.19 -16.08 6.02
C ASN A 171 8.87 -14.72 6.26
N PRO A 172 10.20 -14.62 6.12
CA PRO A 172 10.94 -13.36 6.32
C PRO A 172 10.56 -12.22 5.38
N ALA A 173 9.92 -12.53 4.24
CA ALA A 173 9.45 -11.51 3.29
C ALA A 173 8.06 -10.95 3.66
N ASP A 174 7.36 -11.54 4.64
CA ASP A 174 6.03 -11.09 5.05
C ASP A 174 6.14 -9.91 6.03
N PRO A 175 5.56 -8.74 5.72
CA PRO A 175 5.52 -7.60 6.64
C PRO A 175 4.59 -7.81 7.85
N SER A 176 3.77 -8.86 7.87
CA SER A 176 2.85 -9.19 8.96
C SER A 176 2.81 -10.70 9.24
N PRO A 177 3.93 -11.26 9.76
CA PRO A 177 4.05 -12.68 10.03
C PRO A 177 2.92 -13.18 10.94
N THR A 178 2.53 -14.44 10.73
CA THR A 178 1.49 -15.12 11.54
C THR A 178 2.09 -16.02 12.60
N ILE A 179 3.35 -16.42 12.43
CA ILE A 179 4.08 -17.25 13.38
C ILE A 179 5.56 -16.92 13.32
N PHE A 180 6.18 -16.87 14.49
CA PHE A 180 7.61 -16.92 14.68
C PHE A 180 8.00 -18.27 15.25
N LYS A 181 9.14 -18.80 14.84
CA LYS A 181 9.68 -20.08 15.31
C LYS A 181 11.15 -19.92 15.60
N GLY A 182 11.67 -20.77 16.48
CA GLY A 182 13.10 -20.92 16.65
C GLY A 182 13.41 -21.73 17.89
N TRP A 183 14.45 -21.32 18.60
CA TRP A 183 15.07 -22.12 19.66
C TRP A 183 15.32 -21.26 20.88
N GLY A 184 15.14 -21.82 22.07
CA GLY A 184 15.58 -21.21 23.31
C GLY A 184 16.49 -22.15 24.05
N THR A 185 17.40 -21.58 24.82
CA THR A 185 18.23 -22.32 25.77
C THR A 185 17.72 -22.05 27.18
N ASP A 186 17.51 -23.09 27.98
CA ASP A 186 17.15 -22.96 29.39
C ASP A 186 18.37 -22.66 30.28
N LYS A 187 18.14 -22.50 31.59
CA LYS A 187 19.21 -22.27 32.57
C LYS A 187 20.23 -23.44 32.64
N GLY A 188 19.82 -24.64 32.25
CA GLY A 188 20.68 -25.83 32.20
C GLY A 188 21.53 -25.93 30.92
N GLY A 189 21.37 -25.01 29.97
CA GLY A 189 22.06 -25.04 28.69
C GLY A 189 21.38 -25.89 27.63
N GLU A 190 20.14 -26.35 27.86
CA GLU A 190 19.44 -27.22 26.93
C GLU A 190 18.55 -26.47 25.95
N ALA A 191 18.72 -26.79 24.67
CA ALA A 191 17.97 -26.18 23.57
C ALA A 191 16.59 -26.83 23.39
N HIS A 192 15.57 -26.01 23.22
CA HIS A 192 14.18 -26.43 22.98
C HIS A 192 13.52 -25.54 21.92
N ILE A 193 12.49 -26.07 21.25
CA ILE A 193 11.79 -25.34 20.18
C ILE A 193 10.76 -24.40 20.81
N ASN A 194 10.87 -23.13 20.42
CA ASN A 194 9.96 -22.06 20.81
C ASN A 194 9.15 -21.57 19.60
N TRP A 195 7.97 -21.07 19.86
CA TRP A 195 7.11 -20.46 18.86
C TRP A 195 6.28 -19.33 19.46
N LEU A 196 5.97 -18.34 18.62
CA LEU A 196 5.06 -17.24 18.92
C LEU A 196 4.06 -17.17 17.76
N ARG A 197 2.77 -17.43 18.02
CA ARG A 197 1.73 -17.51 16.98
C ARG A 197 0.66 -16.46 17.20
N ALA A 198 0.24 -15.80 16.13
CA ALA A 198 -0.87 -14.87 16.21
C ALA A 198 -2.18 -15.65 16.40
N LYS A 199 -3.01 -15.18 17.33
CA LYS A 199 -4.39 -15.67 17.48
C LYS A 199 -5.24 -15.11 16.33
N ASN A 200 -6.14 -15.94 15.81
CA ASN A 200 -7.06 -15.56 14.75
C ASN A 200 -8.17 -14.66 15.27
#